data_AF-A0A1B6MEW1-F1
#
_entry.id   AF-A0A1B6MEW1-F1
#
_cell.length_a   1.000
_cell.length_b   1.000
_cell.length_c   1.000
_cell.angle_alpha   90.00
_cell.angle_beta   90.00
_cell.angle_gamma   90.00
#
_symmetry.space_group_name_H-M   'P 1'
#
loop_
_entity.id
_entity.type
_entity.pdbx_description
1 polymer ?
#
loop_
_entity_poly.entity_id
_entity_poly.type
_entity_poly.pdbx_seq_one_letter_code
_entity_poly.pdbx_strand_id
1 'polypeptide(L)'
;GTLVTLCVGVNATGNLIPPFYIFPRLHFKENVMLQNATPGSSGTANPSGWQSTEIFFKHVVKHTIPTLDKPILIVMDNHDSHVSVQSIDYCKHNAIILLTIPPHTSNRLQPLDVSVFGPFKGYYNRAIDSWLAANPGET
;
A
#
# COMPACT_ATOMS: atom_id res chain seq x y z
N GLY A 1 16.85 9.48 -8.54
CA GLY A 1 16.33 9.08 -7.21
C GLY A 1 15.91 7.63 -7.24
N THR A 2 15.89 6.95 -6.09
CA THR A 2 15.39 5.58 -5.98
C THR A 2 13.92 5.63 -5.59
N LEU A 3 13.04 4.94 -6.34
CA LEU A 3 11.59 4.96 -6.09
C LEU A 3 11.23 4.13 -4.86
N VAL A 4 10.36 4.64 -4.00
CA VAL A 4 9.77 3.91 -2.86
C VAL A 4 8.39 3.43 -3.27
N THR A 5 8.07 2.17 -2.99
CA THR A 5 6.75 1.62 -3.28
C THR A 5 5.80 1.97 -2.13
N LEU A 6 4.62 2.48 -2.47
CA LEU A 6 3.54 2.77 -1.53
C LEU A 6 2.41 1.78 -1.74
N CYS A 7 2.11 0.95 -0.73
CA CYS A 7 0.92 0.12 -0.72
C CYS A 7 -0.23 0.90 -0.07
N VAL A 8 -1.33 1.01 -0.80
CA VAL A 8 -2.50 1.81 -0.44
C VAL A 8 -3.73 0.91 -0.40
N GLY A 9 -4.52 1.00 0.66
CA GLY A 9 -5.81 0.33 0.77
C GLY A 9 -6.89 1.32 1.17
N VAL A 10 -7.94 1.43 0.36
CA VAL A 10 -9.11 2.28 0.66
C VAL A 10 -10.37 1.43 0.74
N ASN A 11 -11.30 1.82 1.59
CA ASN A 11 -12.61 1.16 1.66
C ASN A 11 -13.66 1.91 0.85
N ALA A 12 -14.84 1.31 0.68
CA ALA A 12 -15.95 1.88 -0.10
C ALA A 12 -16.50 3.20 0.47
N THR A 13 -16.26 3.50 1.75
CA THR A 13 -16.64 4.78 2.38
C THR A 13 -15.60 5.89 2.17
N GLY A 14 -14.47 5.58 1.52
CA GLY A 14 -13.38 6.53 1.28
C GLY A 14 -12.35 6.63 2.41
N ASN A 15 -12.43 5.76 3.42
CA ASN A 15 -11.40 5.70 4.47
C ASN A 15 -10.16 4.96 3.98
N LEU A 16 -9.01 5.44 4.42
CA LEU A 16 -7.69 4.93 4.08
C LEU A 16 -7.15 4.04 5.21
N ILE A 17 -6.69 2.85 4.88
CA ILE A 17 -5.76 2.09 5.74
C ILE A 17 -4.43 2.85 5.70
N PRO A 18 -3.81 3.20 6.85
CA PRO A 18 -2.56 3.95 6.86
C PRO A 18 -1.55 3.39 5.86
N PRO A 19 -0.85 4.24 5.08
CA PRO A 19 0.00 3.76 4.00
C PRO A 19 1.12 2.86 4.49
N PHE A 20 1.46 1.85 3.68
CA PHE A 20 2.58 0.94 3.94
C PHE A 20 3.70 1.17 2.92
N TYR A 21 4.92 1.39 3.38
CA TYR A 21 6.07 1.77 2.55
C TYR A 21 7.03 0.60 2.33
N ILE A 22 7.50 0.40 1.11
CA ILE A 22 8.55 -0.56 0.79
C ILE A 22 9.74 0.19 0.20
N PHE A 23 10.82 0.24 0.98
CA PHE A 23 12.06 0.90 0.57
C PHE A 23 12.97 -0.11 -0.16
N PRO A 24 13.45 0.18 -1.38
CA PRO A 24 14.41 -0.67 -2.08
C PRO A 24 15.82 -0.54 -1.47
N ARG A 25 16.00 -1.11 -0.27
CA ARG A 25 17.22 -1.03 0.54
C ARG A 25 17.43 -2.34 1.31
N LEU A 26 18.66 -2.57 1.77
CA LEU A 26 19.01 -3.74 2.60
C LEU A 26 18.55 -3.58 4.05
N HIS A 27 18.53 -2.36 4.58
CA HIS A 27 18.23 -2.08 5.98
C HIS A 27 17.08 -1.09 6.10
N PHE A 28 16.13 -1.41 6.96
CA PHE A 28 15.03 -0.54 7.33
C PHE A 28 15.36 0.17 8.66
N LYS A 29 15.20 1.49 8.70
CA LYS A 29 15.36 2.31 9.92
C LYS A 29 14.10 3.15 10.10
N GLU A 30 13.15 2.62 10.87
CA GLU A 30 11.80 3.18 11.02
C GLU A 30 11.82 4.67 11.41
N ASN A 31 12.61 5.04 12.41
CA ASN A 31 12.71 6.40 12.94
C ASN A 31 13.23 7.45 11.94
N VAL A 32 13.92 7.02 10.88
CA VAL A 32 14.43 7.91 9.83
C VAL A 32 13.57 7.80 8.59
N MET A 33 13.24 6.58 8.16
CA MET A 33 12.56 6.33 6.88
C MET A 33 11.06 6.64 6.92
N LEU A 34 10.44 6.60 8.11
CA LEU A 34 9.05 7.01 8.31
C LEU A 34 8.93 8.33 9.06
N GLN A 35 9.99 9.14 9.08
CA GLN A 35 9.93 10.46 9.68
C GLN A 35 8.85 11.29 8.97
N ASN A 36 7.92 11.87 9.75
CA ASN A 36 6.78 12.62 9.25
C ASN A 36 5.81 11.81 8.35
N ALA A 37 5.85 10.47 8.40
CA ALA A 37 4.84 9.66 7.74
C ALA A 37 3.47 9.85 8.42
N THR A 38 2.40 9.50 7.70
CA THR A 38 1.04 9.59 8.23
C THR A 38 0.92 8.70 9.48
N PRO A 39 0.24 9.13 10.56
CA PRO A 39 0.09 8.31 11.75
C PRO A 39 -0.47 6.92 11.44
N GLY A 40 0.16 5.89 12.02
CA GLY A 40 -0.18 4.49 11.76
C GLY A 40 0.47 3.89 10.51
N SER A 41 1.18 4.67 9.69
CA SER A 41 2.00 4.14 8.62
C SER A 41 3.05 3.18 9.15
N SER A 42 3.37 2.19 8.34
CA SER A 42 4.42 1.20 8.61
C SER A 42 5.22 0.97 7.34
N GLY A 43 6.34 0.27 7.44
CA GLY A 43 7.14 -0.02 6.27
C GLY A 43 8.14 -1.14 6.48
N THR A 44 8.76 -1.52 5.37
CA THR A 44 9.84 -2.50 5.34
C THR A 44 10.87 -2.09 4.30
N ALA A 45 12.01 -2.79 4.29
CA ALA A 45 13.01 -2.65 3.26
C ALA A 45 13.37 -4.03 2.69
N ASN A 46 13.45 -4.12 1.37
CA ASN A 46 14.06 -5.25 0.69
C ASN A 46 14.79 -4.75 -0.57
N PRO A 47 15.76 -5.48 -1.13
CA PRO A 47 16.53 -4.99 -2.27
C PRO A 47 15.69 -4.67 -3.52
N SER A 48 14.57 -5.36 -3.72
CA SER A 48 13.76 -5.21 -4.94
C SER A 48 12.76 -4.05 -4.86
N GLY A 49 12.22 -3.74 -3.69
CA GLY A 49 11.08 -2.85 -3.49
C GLY A 49 9.70 -3.48 -3.76
N TRP A 50 9.62 -4.79 -4.04
CA TRP A 50 8.40 -5.42 -4.62
C TRP A 50 7.88 -6.67 -3.90
N GLN A 51 8.64 -7.29 -3.00
CA GLN A 51 8.23 -8.54 -2.34
C GLN A 51 7.74 -8.33 -0.90
N SER A 52 6.46 -7.98 -0.72
CA SER A 52 5.90 -7.81 0.64
C SER A 52 4.39 -7.98 0.78
N THR A 53 3.72 -8.67 -0.15
CA THR A 53 2.24 -8.79 -0.11
C THR A 53 1.75 -9.39 1.22
N GLU A 54 2.44 -10.39 1.76
CA GLU A 54 2.14 -10.94 3.09
C GLU A 54 2.24 -9.90 4.21
N ILE A 55 3.28 -9.05 4.18
CA ILE A 55 3.48 -8.01 5.19
C ILE A 55 2.38 -6.96 5.08
N PHE A 56 1.96 -6.64 3.85
CA PHE A 56 0.83 -5.74 3.64
C PHE A 56 -0.47 -6.35 4.18
N PHE A 57 -0.72 -7.65 4.01
CA PHE A 57 -1.89 -8.29 4.62
C PHE A 57 -1.86 -8.24 6.15
N LYS A 58 -0.70 -8.46 6.79
CA LYS A 58 -0.55 -8.26 8.24
C LYS A 58 -0.90 -6.83 8.66
N HIS A 59 -0.48 -5.85 7.87
CA HIS A 59 -0.83 -4.45 8.08
C HIS A 59 -2.34 -4.21 7.93
N VAL A 60 -2.98 -4.80 6.92
CA VAL A 60 -4.44 -4.73 6.77
C VAL A 60 -5.16 -5.33 7.97
N VAL A 61 -4.77 -6.54 8.43
CA VAL A 61 -5.36 -7.19 9.61
C VAL A 61 -5.23 -6.30 10.85
N LYS A 62 -4.05 -5.71 11.07
CA LYS A 62 -3.80 -4.80 12.20
C LYS A 62 -4.78 -3.62 12.25
N HIS A 63 -5.15 -3.08 11.08
CA HIS A 63 -5.98 -1.88 10.99
C HIS A 63 -7.48 -2.13 10.80
N THR A 64 -7.86 -3.33 10.34
CA THR A 64 -9.26 -3.67 10.03
C THR A 64 -9.87 -4.67 11.02
N ILE A 65 -9.03 -5.45 11.71
CA ILE A 65 -9.40 -6.42 12.75
C ILE A 65 -10.57 -7.31 12.28
N PRO A 66 -10.41 -8.01 11.14
CA PRO A 66 -11.46 -8.86 10.58
C PRO A 66 -11.79 -10.02 11.52
N THR A 67 -13.05 -10.45 11.52
CA THR A 67 -13.51 -11.64 12.26
C THR A 67 -14.34 -12.54 11.34
N LEU A 68 -14.59 -13.79 11.73
CA LEU A 68 -15.42 -14.69 10.92
C LEU A 68 -16.85 -14.17 10.74
N ASP A 69 -17.39 -13.46 11.73
CA ASP A 69 -18.72 -12.82 11.66
C ASP A 69 -18.70 -11.52 10.84
N LYS A 70 -17.52 -10.89 10.71
CA LYS A 70 -17.31 -9.64 9.97
C LYS A 70 -16.06 -9.76 9.11
N PRO A 71 -16.08 -10.59 8.05
CA PRO A 71 -14.95 -10.72 7.15
C PRO A 71 -14.77 -9.44 6.34
N ILE A 72 -13.56 -9.24 5.82
CA ILE A 72 -13.28 -8.15 4.88
C ILE A 72 -13.02 -8.72 3.49
N LEU A 73 -13.46 -7.99 2.47
CA LEU A 73 -13.16 -8.26 1.08
C LEU A 73 -12.03 -7.33 0.63
N ILE A 74 -10.93 -7.91 0.14
CA ILE A 74 -9.87 -7.17 -0.54
C ILE A 74 -10.00 -7.43 -2.04
N VAL A 75 -10.14 -6.34 -2.80
CA VAL A 75 -10.12 -6.37 -4.26
C VAL A 75 -8.74 -5.90 -4.73
N MET A 76 -8.03 -6.71 -5.51
CA MET A 76 -6.69 -6.40 -6.00
C MET A 76 -6.53 -6.76 -7.48
N ASP A 77 -5.48 -6.24 -8.12
CA ASP A 77 -5.12 -6.63 -9.48
C ASP A 77 -4.47 -8.02 -9.49
N ASN A 78 -4.51 -8.67 -10.65
CA ASN A 78 -3.99 -10.02 -10.83
C ASN A 78 -2.47 -10.00 -11.10
N HIS A 79 -1.71 -9.21 -10.35
CA HIS A 79 -0.26 -9.15 -10.50
C HIS A 79 0.40 -10.32 -9.75
N ASP A 80 1.29 -11.06 -10.42
CA ASP A 80 1.88 -12.31 -9.91
C ASP A 80 2.64 -12.16 -8.58
N SER A 81 3.10 -10.96 -8.23
CA SER A 81 3.75 -10.70 -6.94
C SER A 81 2.79 -10.73 -5.73
N HIS A 82 1.47 -10.72 -5.96
CA HIS A 82 0.46 -10.61 -4.91
C HIS A 82 -0.09 -11.95 -4.42
N VAL A 83 0.22 -13.05 -5.09
CA VAL A 83 -0.50 -14.31 -4.84
C VAL A 83 0.48 -15.46 -4.62
N SER A 84 0.97 -15.59 -3.39
CA SER A 84 1.61 -16.83 -2.92
C SER A 84 0.60 -17.67 -2.14
N VAL A 85 0.76 -19.00 -2.15
CA VAL A 85 -0.08 -19.92 -1.35
C VAL A 85 -0.11 -19.50 0.12
N GLN A 86 1.06 -19.15 0.66
CA GLN A 86 1.20 -18.65 2.04
C GLN A 86 0.37 -17.40 2.31
N SER A 87 0.31 -16.46 1.36
CA SER A 87 -0.47 -15.23 1.51
C SER A 87 -1.97 -15.49 1.44
N ILE A 88 -2.41 -16.42 0.57
CA ILE A 88 -3.81 -16.86 0.49
C ILE A 88 -4.23 -17.53 1.80
N ASP A 89 -3.42 -18.46 2.30
CA ASP A 89 -3.69 -19.17 3.57
C ASP A 89 -3.73 -18.18 4.74
N TYR A 90 -2.80 -17.23 4.79
CA TYR A 90 -2.83 -16.16 5.79
C TYR A 90 -4.14 -15.37 5.72
N CYS A 91 -4.56 -14.93 4.54
CA CYS A 91 -5.82 -14.19 4.37
C CYS A 91 -7.03 -15.00 4.83
N LYS A 92 -7.11 -16.27 4.41
CA LYS A 92 -8.20 -17.16 4.78
C LYS A 92 -8.28 -17.37 6.30
N HIS A 93 -7.16 -17.59 6.96
CA HIS A 93 -7.12 -17.75 8.43
C HIS A 93 -7.48 -16.46 9.19
N ASN A 94 -7.29 -15.29 8.58
CA ASN A 94 -7.60 -13.99 9.17
C ASN A 94 -8.92 -13.39 8.64
N ALA A 95 -9.87 -14.20 8.19
CA ALA A 95 -11.19 -13.74 7.72
C ALA A 95 -11.11 -12.66 6.61
N ILE A 96 -10.11 -12.78 5.74
CA ILE A 96 -9.94 -11.96 4.53
C ILE A 96 -10.36 -12.79 3.33
N ILE A 97 -11.30 -12.26 2.56
CA ILE A 97 -11.69 -12.77 1.25
C ILE A 97 -10.88 -12.00 0.20
N LEU A 98 -10.08 -12.71 -0.60
CA LEU A 98 -9.35 -12.12 -1.72
C LEU A 98 -10.17 -12.25 -3.01
N LEU A 99 -10.29 -11.15 -3.75
CA LEU A 99 -10.89 -11.10 -5.07
C LEU A 99 -9.92 -10.41 -6.04
N THR A 100 -9.53 -11.11 -7.10
CA THR A 100 -8.73 -10.51 -8.19
C THR A 100 -9.64 -10.05 -9.32
N ILE A 101 -9.32 -8.92 -9.93
CA ILE A 101 -10.00 -8.46 -11.14
C ILE A 101 -9.47 -9.20 -12.39
N PRO A 102 -10.29 -9.35 -13.45
CA PRO A 102 -9.85 -9.98 -14.69
C PRO A 102 -8.57 -9.32 -15.29
N PRO A 103 -7.69 -10.09 -15.93
CA PRO A 103 -6.49 -9.56 -16.57
C PRO A 103 -6.81 -8.42 -17.56
N HIS A 104 -5.90 -7.45 -17.68
CA HIS A 104 -6.02 -6.30 -18.60
C HIS A 104 -7.26 -5.42 -18.38
N THR A 105 -7.85 -5.44 -17.18
CA THR A 105 -9.00 -4.60 -16.83
C THR A 105 -8.72 -3.57 -15.73
N SER A 106 -7.47 -3.41 -15.28
CA SER A 106 -7.15 -2.51 -14.16
C SER A 106 -7.59 -1.06 -14.42
N ASN A 107 -7.39 -0.58 -15.65
CA ASN A 107 -7.83 0.75 -16.09
C ASN A 107 -9.35 0.97 -16.11
N ARG A 108 -10.15 -0.05 -15.81
CA ARG A 108 -11.62 0.01 -15.78
C ARG A 108 -12.20 -0.46 -14.45
N LEU A 109 -11.63 -1.51 -13.86
CA LEU A 109 -12.19 -2.20 -12.70
C LEU A 109 -11.41 -1.96 -11.41
N GLN A 110 -10.15 -1.52 -11.49
CA GLN A 110 -9.32 -1.26 -10.30
C GLN A 110 -9.66 0.17 -9.79
N PRO A 111 -10.35 0.30 -8.64
CA PRO A 111 -10.88 1.60 -8.23
C PRO A 111 -9.80 2.62 -7.89
N LEU A 112 -8.66 2.17 -7.35
CA LEU A 112 -7.54 3.04 -7.01
C LEU A 112 -6.91 3.68 -8.25
N ASP A 113 -6.75 2.95 -9.34
CA ASP A 113 -6.17 3.39 -10.61
C ASP A 113 -7.12 4.33 -11.33
N VAL A 114 -8.42 4.00 -11.35
CA VAL A 114 -9.44 4.78 -12.05
C VAL A 114 -9.74 6.09 -11.34
N SER A 115 -9.75 6.12 -10.00
CA SER A 115 -10.31 7.26 -9.25
C SER A 115 -9.38 7.92 -8.23
N VAL A 116 -8.43 7.18 -7.63
CA VAL A 116 -7.66 7.69 -6.48
C VAL A 116 -6.26 8.15 -6.89
N PHE A 117 -5.52 7.33 -7.64
CA PHE A 117 -4.11 7.56 -7.92
C PHE A 117 -3.86 8.73 -8.86
N GLY A 118 -4.76 9.02 -9.80
CA GLY A 118 -4.66 10.20 -10.67
C GLY A 118 -4.62 11.50 -9.85
N PRO A 119 -5.69 11.82 -9.10
CA PRO A 119 -5.70 12.98 -8.20
C PRO A 119 -4.57 12.96 -7.17
N PHE A 120 -4.34 11.81 -6.51
CA PHE A 120 -3.30 11.66 -5.50
C PHE A 120 -1.91 12.08 -6.00
N LYS A 121 -1.49 11.57 -7.18
CA LYS A 121 -0.19 11.95 -7.79
C LYS A 121 -0.13 13.46 -8.06
N GLY A 122 -1.23 14.05 -8.52
CA GLY A 122 -1.31 15.50 -8.74
C GLY A 122 -1.12 16.32 -7.46
N TYR A 123 -1.80 15.96 -6.37
CA TYR A 123 -1.64 16.63 -5.07
C TYR A 123 -0.25 16.40 -4.48
N TYR A 124 0.26 15.16 -4.55
CA TYR A 124 1.57 14.81 -4.04
C TYR A 124 2.68 15.60 -4.73
N ASN A 125 2.67 15.67 -6.06
CA ASN A 125 3.68 16.42 -6.81
C ASN A 125 3.66 17.91 -6.44
N ARG A 126 2.47 18.53 -6.34
CA ARG A 126 2.37 19.93 -5.89
C ARG A 126 2.90 20.16 -4.48
N ALA A 127 2.66 19.22 -3.57
CA ALA A 127 3.18 19.30 -2.21
C ALA A 127 4.70 19.21 -2.18
N ILE A 128 5.29 18.31 -2.98
CA ILE A 128 6.74 18.19 -3.14
C ILE A 128 7.33 19.46 -3.75
N ASP A 129 6.74 20.00 -4.83
CA ASP A 129 7.22 21.24 -5.47
C ASP A 129 7.20 22.42 -4.49
N SER A 130 6.13 22.54 -3.70
CA SER A 130 6.01 23.59 -2.68
C SER A 130 7.05 23.43 -1.58
N TRP A 131 7.31 22.20 -1.15
CA TRP A 131 8.32 21.91 -0.12
C TRP A 131 9.74 22.20 -0.63
N LEU A 132 10.07 21.80 -1.86
CA LEU A 132 11.38 22.08 -2.47
C LEU A 132 11.62 23.58 -2.65
N ALA A 133 10.59 24.34 -3.04
CA ALA A 133 10.69 25.80 -3.15
C ALA A 133 10.90 26.49 -1.79
N ALA A 134 10.32 25.94 -0.72
CA ALA A 134 10.44 26.48 0.63
C ALA A 134 11.73 26.05 1.35
N ASN A 135 12.41 24.98 0.92
CA ASN A 135 13.60 24.43 1.57
C ASN A 135 14.76 24.24 0.56
N PRO A 136 15.36 25.33 0.05
CA PRO A 136 16.40 25.25 -0.97
C PRO A 136 17.65 24.54 -0.43
N GLY A 137 18.08 23.48 -1.12
CA GLY A 137 19.29 22.73 -0.76
C GLY A 137 19.08 21.56 0.21
N GLU A 138 17.86 21.35 0.70
CA GLU A 138 17.48 20.14 1.44
C GLU A 138 16.87 19.10 0.48
N THR A 139 17.40 17.87 0.50
CA THR A 139 16.91 16.73 -0.30
C THR A 139 17.03 15.41 0.45
#